data_AF-D6MLW8-F1
#
_entry.id   AF-D6MLW8-F1
#
_cell.length_a   1.000
_cell.length_b   1.000
_cell.length_c   1.000
_cell.angle_alpha   90.00
_cell.angle_beta   90.00
_cell.angle_gamma   90.00
#
_symmetry.space_group_name_H-M   'P 1'
#
loop_
_entity.id
_entity.type
_entity.pdbx_description
1 polymer ?
#
loop_
_entity_poly.entity_id
_entity_poly.type
_entity_poly.pdbx_seq_one_letter_code
_entity_poly.pdbx_strand_id
1 'polypeptide(L)'
;MAIYVRVDVAGYPYHISHRGDPGAKKSSLQMKGKLGRMTRLICLFGMLTGISIYQLAAQPMRFNYQARLTNGSGIPLQGNHAAYFSLFSGGNPTVADDGTLLFKESANLSILNGAMNHEIGTGTNLFGGSLTTLMLRTDDNIYVQVAVDADMPSNVVLPRSRFSSVPYALLSADGERRHQISGPAPIEITQPGSYVLTGNLVVEGEDAITISASHVTLDLNGFTISSTSELNMGSGIMIVSGASDIKIQNGHIAGGVGLDPNNGLYTGPGFYSGIDYSDGNTTAVQVANVSVSGCSGYGLSLPLDKGSFADSCVVQNIDGTGISVNSAKRCEADRCKDVGILAQFASDCSGRSPGPGVGIQSSEEVLNCMGYSISGAGIVAAHVLNSTGNSTSGTGVTGDMVTGCKGLSSNGAGIDGVKVSGSHGFSLTGVGISATVGVSDSLGQCTKGSADGIYCGGTVSNSSGYSESGRGLYAERTAQNCYGQSLGAGVGLETSVAMNCYGKSDTGIGLTFTKVGPNCFGEKTGGSDYVLGSGQAGPKNLP
;
A
#
# COMPACT_ATOMS: atom_id res chain seq x y z
N MET A 1 -18.63 44.69 -15.16
CA MET A 1 -19.82 43.89 -14.86
C MET A 1 -19.36 42.44 -14.78
N ALA A 2 -19.05 41.96 -13.57
CA ALA A 2 -18.50 40.63 -13.33
C ALA A 2 -19.67 39.66 -13.08
N ILE A 3 -19.79 38.63 -13.92
CA ILE A 3 -20.79 37.57 -13.75
C ILE A 3 -20.09 36.43 -13.01
N TYR A 4 -20.43 36.26 -11.74
CA TYR A 4 -20.16 35.06 -10.97
C TYR A 4 -21.24 34.01 -11.31
N VAL A 5 -20.83 32.82 -11.75
CA VAL A 5 -21.72 31.66 -11.83
C VAL A 5 -21.46 30.78 -10.61
N ARG A 6 -22.41 30.77 -9.68
CA ARG A 6 -22.52 29.75 -8.62
C ARG A 6 -23.10 28.48 -9.24
N VAL A 7 -22.48 27.35 -8.96
CA VAL A 7 -23.05 26.02 -9.21
C VAL A 7 -23.60 25.53 -7.87
N ASP A 8 -24.92 25.58 -7.73
CA ASP A 8 -25.62 24.94 -6.60
C ASP A 8 -25.88 23.46 -6.96
N VAL A 9 -25.30 22.56 -6.17
CA VAL A 9 -25.52 21.12 -6.28
C VAL A 9 -26.74 20.75 -5.43
N ALA A 10 -27.83 20.38 -6.08
CA ALA A 10 -29.03 19.86 -5.41
C ALA A 10 -28.78 18.42 -4.91
N GLY A 11 -28.71 18.25 -3.59
CA GLY A 11 -28.68 16.95 -2.94
C GLY A 11 -30.05 16.27 -2.93
N TYR A 12 -30.08 15.01 -3.34
CA TYR A 12 -31.24 14.12 -3.14
C TYR A 12 -31.08 13.36 -1.81
N PRO A 13 -32.08 13.37 -0.90
CA PRO A 13 -32.03 12.56 0.31
C PRO A 13 -32.48 11.11 0.03
N TYR A 14 -31.61 10.16 0.33
CA TYR A 14 -31.95 8.74 0.45
C TYR A 14 -32.64 8.49 1.80
N HIS A 15 -33.90 8.03 1.76
CA HIS A 15 -34.61 7.51 2.92
C HIS A 15 -34.31 6.02 3.09
N ILE A 16 -33.71 5.67 4.23
CA ILE A 16 -33.51 4.30 4.69
C ILE A 16 -34.78 3.83 5.39
N SER A 17 -35.33 2.70 4.96
CA SER A 17 -36.42 1.99 5.64
C SER A 17 -35.93 0.59 6.02
N HIS A 18 -35.72 0.39 7.33
CA HIS A 18 -35.53 -0.91 7.96
C HIS A 18 -36.79 -1.78 7.85
N ARG A 19 -36.60 -3.07 7.53
CA ARG A 19 -37.38 -4.16 8.16
C ARG A 19 -36.64 -5.49 8.02
N GLY A 20 -36.39 -6.14 9.16
CA GLY A 20 -35.70 -7.41 9.26
C GLY A 20 -36.60 -8.64 9.23
N ASP A 21 -35.92 -9.76 9.00
CA ASP A 21 -36.08 -11.11 9.57
C ASP A 21 -37.33 -11.96 9.24
N PRO A 22 -37.29 -13.30 9.45
CA PRO A 22 -36.22 -14.27 9.13
C PRO A 22 -36.76 -15.62 8.59
N GLY A 23 -35.85 -16.47 8.09
CA GLY A 23 -35.85 -17.92 8.38
C GLY A 23 -36.78 -18.90 7.63
N ALA A 24 -36.14 -19.88 6.99
CA ALA A 24 -36.27 -21.33 7.27
C ALA A 24 -36.64 -22.29 6.10
N LYS A 25 -35.74 -23.27 5.96
CA LYS A 25 -35.93 -24.72 5.70
C LYS A 25 -36.16 -25.27 4.28
N LYS A 26 -35.12 -26.00 3.82
CA LYS A 26 -35.10 -27.40 3.35
C LYS A 26 -36.34 -27.93 2.62
N SER A 27 -36.16 -28.37 1.37
CA SER A 27 -36.49 -29.76 1.00
C SER A 27 -35.82 -30.18 -0.31
N SER A 28 -35.27 -31.39 -0.27
CA SER A 28 -34.76 -32.19 -1.38
C SER A 28 -35.90 -32.72 -2.25
N LEU A 29 -35.80 -32.63 -3.58
CA LEU A 29 -36.45 -33.59 -4.46
C LEU A 29 -35.67 -33.74 -5.77
N GLN A 30 -35.01 -34.88 -5.90
CA GLN A 30 -34.61 -35.47 -7.17
C GLN A 30 -35.86 -36.01 -7.87
N MET A 31 -36.08 -35.66 -9.14
CA MET A 31 -36.52 -36.64 -10.14
C MET A 31 -36.37 -36.13 -11.59
N LYS A 32 -35.62 -36.94 -12.33
CA LYS A 32 -35.58 -37.15 -13.78
C LYS A 32 -36.86 -36.78 -14.55
N GLY A 33 -36.66 -36.26 -15.76
CA GLY A 33 -37.35 -36.82 -16.93
C GLY A 33 -38.19 -35.87 -17.79
N LYS A 34 -37.55 -35.39 -18.85
CA LYS A 34 -38.06 -35.32 -20.24
C LYS A 34 -39.28 -34.42 -20.57
N LEU A 35 -38.95 -33.49 -21.48
CA LEU A 35 -39.64 -33.28 -22.75
C LEU A 35 -40.93 -32.43 -22.70
N GLY A 36 -40.76 -31.16 -23.07
CA GLY A 36 -41.87 -30.34 -23.55
C GLY A 36 -41.84 -28.88 -23.09
N ARG A 37 -40.92 -28.06 -23.63
CA ARG A 37 -41.09 -26.59 -23.69
C ARG A 37 -40.08 -25.90 -24.62
N MET A 38 -39.93 -26.44 -25.82
CA MET A 38 -39.13 -25.84 -26.90
C MET A 38 -39.95 -24.86 -27.76
N THR A 39 -40.73 -23.98 -27.11
CA THR A 39 -41.61 -23.03 -27.83
C THR A 39 -41.77 -21.68 -27.11
N ARG A 40 -40.90 -21.36 -26.13
CA ARG A 40 -40.85 -20.04 -25.49
C ARG A 40 -39.49 -19.33 -25.57
N LEU A 41 -38.54 -19.89 -26.33
CA LEU A 41 -37.18 -19.37 -26.47
C LEU A 41 -36.94 -18.54 -27.75
N ILE A 42 -37.98 -18.26 -28.54
CA ILE A 42 -37.88 -17.52 -29.82
C ILE A 42 -38.37 -16.06 -29.68
N CYS A 43 -39.03 -15.68 -28.58
CA CYS A 43 -39.49 -14.30 -28.37
C CYS A 43 -38.59 -13.45 -27.45
N LEU A 44 -37.54 -14.03 -26.85
CA LEU A 44 -36.59 -13.30 -25.99
C LEU A 44 -35.25 -12.96 -26.68
N PHE A 45 -35.06 -13.40 -27.92
CA PHE A 45 -33.87 -13.11 -28.74
C PHE A 45 -34.11 -12.01 -29.80
N GLY A 46 -35.33 -11.48 -29.90
CA GLY A 46 -35.73 -10.42 -30.85
C GLY A 46 -35.83 -9.01 -30.27
N MET A 47 -35.44 -8.79 -29.01
CA MET A 47 -35.50 -7.48 -28.33
C MET A 47 -34.15 -7.11 -27.67
N LEU A 48 -33.03 -7.48 -28.31
CA LEU A 48 -31.69 -7.03 -27.90
C LEU A 48 -30.84 -6.60 -29.12
N THR A 49 -31.48 -6.06 -30.15
CA THR A 49 -30.82 -5.40 -31.28
C THR A 49 -31.19 -3.92 -31.25
N GLY A 50 -30.41 -3.13 -30.54
CA GLY A 50 -30.64 -1.70 -30.43
C GLY A 50 -29.90 -1.04 -29.28
N ILE A 51 -28.70 -1.51 -28.92
CA ILE A 51 -27.78 -0.66 -28.16
C ILE A 51 -27.22 0.32 -29.18
N SER A 52 -27.88 1.45 -29.34
CA SER A 52 -27.29 2.63 -29.97
C SER A 52 -26.06 2.98 -29.14
N ILE A 53 -24.89 2.71 -29.70
CA ILE A 53 -23.63 3.25 -29.22
C ILE A 53 -23.74 4.75 -29.48
N TYR A 54 -24.19 5.52 -28.50
CA TYR A 54 -24.06 6.97 -28.54
C TYR A 54 -22.58 7.26 -28.34
N GLN A 55 -21.85 7.30 -29.44
CA GLN A 55 -20.56 7.97 -29.46
C GLN A 55 -20.89 9.45 -29.22
N LEU A 56 -20.69 9.92 -27.99
CA LEU A 56 -20.69 11.35 -27.72
C LEU A 56 -19.63 11.94 -28.65
N ALA A 57 -20.07 12.70 -29.66
CA ALA A 57 -19.16 13.38 -30.55
C ALA A 57 -18.31 14.32 -29.68
N ALA A 58 -17.00 14.11 -29.67
CA ALA A 58 -16.08 15.03 -29.03
C ALA A 58 -16.35 16.43 -29.58
N GLN A 59 -16.42 17.43 -28.70
CA GLN A 59 -16.62 18.81 -29.12
C GLN A 59 -15.50 19.17 -30.12
N PRO A 60 -15.83 19.59 -31.36
CA PRO A 60 -14.82 19.90 -32.36
C PRO A 60 -13.88 20.98 -31.85
N MET A 61 -12.58 20.82 -32.09
CA MET A 61 -11.60 21.86 -31.77
C MET A 61 -11.91 23.12 -32.57
N ARG A 62 -12.12 24.22 -31.84
CA ARG A 62 -12.38 25.53 -32.40
C ARG A 62 -11.68 26.57 -31.57
N PHE A 63 -11.28 27.67 -32.20
CA PHE A 63 -10.85 28.85 -31.48
C PHE A 63 -11.32 30.10 -32.20
N ASN A 64 -11.53 31.16 -31.43
CA ASN A 64 -12.10 32.37 -31.96
C ASN A 64 -11.01 33.31 -32.50
N TYR A 65 -11.20 33.81 -33.71
CA TYR A 65 -10.33 34.79 -34.35
C TYR A 65 -11.06 36.13 -34.52
N GLN A 66 -10.49 37.18 -33.93
CA GLN A 66 -11.00 38.55 -34.01
C GLN A 66 -9.97 39.45 -34.67
N ALA A 67 -10.39 40.23 -35.66
CA ALA A 67 -9.51 41.16 -36.36
C ALA A 67 -10.28 42.39 -36.85
N ARG A 68 -9.51 43.44 -37.16
CA ARG A 68 -9.99 44.60 -37.91
C ARG A 68 -9.28 44.65 -39.26
N LEU A 69 -10.04 44.46 -40.34
CA LEU A 69 -9.54 44.36 -41.70
C LEU A 69 -9.78 45.67 -42.47
N THR A 70 -8.76 46.11 -43.20
CA THR A 70 -8.81 47.27 -44.10
C THR A 70 -8.40 46.87 -45.51
N ASN A 71 -8.86 47.61 -46.50
CA ASN A 71 -8.34 47.47 -47.87
C ASN A 71 -6.93 48.06 -48.01
N GLY A 72 -6.33 47.96 -49.20
CA GLY A 72 -5.00 48.49 -49.50
C GLY A 72 -4.84 50.02 -49.33
N SER A 73 -5.94 50.77 -49.21
CA SER A 73 -5.95 52.20 -48.91
C SER A 73 -6.17 52.51 -47.42
N GLY A 74 -6.25 51.48 -46.56
CA GLY A 74 -6.48 51.64 -45.12
C GLY A 74 -7.95 51.87 -44.73
N ILE A 75 -8.89 51.79 -45.69
CA ILE A 75 -10.32 51.94 -45.41
C ILE A 75 -10.85 50.61 -44.83
N PRO A 76 -11.60 50.63 -43.71
CA PRO A 76 -12.18 49.42 -43.14
C PRO A 76 -13.11 48.71 -44.13
N LEU A 77 -12.99 47.37 -44.22
CA LEU A 77 -13.85 46.55 -45.07
C LEU A 77 -15.31 46.57 -44.58
N GLN A 78 -16.26 46.40 -45.50
CA GLN A 78 -17.70 46.50 -45.26
C GLN A 78 -18.45 45.50 -46.15
N GLY A 79 -19.43 44.80 -45.58
CA GLY A 79 -20.31 43.89 -46.33
C GLY A 79 -19.90 42.43 -46.22
N ASN A 80 -20.38 41.60 -47.14
CA ASN A 80 -20.12 40.17 -47.16
C ASN A 80 -18.83 39.87 -47.94
N HIS A 81 -17.91 39.16 -47.31
CA HIS A 81 -16.62 38.77 -47.88
C HIS A 81 -16.40 37.27 -47.71
N ALA A 82 -15.71 36.66 -48.68
CA ALA A 82 -15.18 35.31 -48.50
C ALA A 82 -13.84 35.42 -47.77
N ALA A 83 -13.69 34.73 -46.64
CA ALA A 83 -12.44 34.68 -45.89
C ALA A 83 -11.86 33.27 -45.90
N TYR A 84 -10.55 33.18 -46.02
CA TYR A 84 -9.79 31.94 -46.01
C TYR A 84 -8.83 31.96 -44.84
N PHE A 85 -8.88 30.93 -43.99
CA PHE A 85 -8.05 30.79 -42.81
C PHE A 85 -7.13 29.58 -43.00
N SER A 86 -5.83 29.79 -42.88
CA SER A 86 -4.82 28.72 -42.96
C SER A 86 -3.93 28.74 -41.73
N LEU A 87 -3.57 27.56 -41.22
CA LEU A 87 -2.61 27.40 -40.12
C LEU A 87 -1.31 26.83 -40.68
N PHE A 88 -0.21 27.50 -40.38
CA PHE A 88 1.13 27.07 -40.78
C PHE A 88 2.01 26.80 -39.56
N SER A 89 2.74 25.69 -39.59
CA SER A 89 3.86 25.41 -38.69
C SER A 89 5.13 26.04 -39.26
N GLY A 90 5.82 26.86 -38.48
CA GLY A 90 7.06 27.51 -38.88
C GLY A 90 6.88 28.55 -40.00
N GLY A 91 7.96 28.84 -40.72
CA GLY A 91 7.99 29.82 -41.81
C GLY A 91 8.12 31.29 -41.36
N ASN A 92 8.37 32.17 -42.32
CA ASN A 92 8.51 33.60 -42.14
C ASN A 92 7.11 34.28 -42.11
N PRO A 93 6.72 34.97 -41.02
CA PRO A 93 5.40 35.58 -40.92
C PRO A 93 5.17 36.74 -41.89
N THR A 94 6.22 37.31 -42.51
CA THR A 94 6.08 38.40 -43.48
C THR A 94 5.91 37.91 -44.92
N VAL A 95 5.90 36.61 -45.15
CA VAL A 95 5.72 35.99 -46.47
C VAL A 95 4.47 35.12 -46.44
N ALA A 96 3.59 35.31 -47.43
CA ALA A 96 2.40 34.48 -47.60
C ALA A 96 2.78 33.04 -47.96
N ASP A 97 2.02 32.07 -47.46
CA ASP A 97 2.14 30.63 -47.74
C ASP A 97 3.50 29.98 -47.38
N ASP A 98 4.29 30.62 -46.52
CA ASP A 98 5.60 30.10 -46.09
C ASP A 98 5.46 29.20 -44.84
N GLY A 99 6.20 28.09 -44.79
CA GLY A 99 6.09 27.06 -43.75
C GLY A 99 5.19 25.87 -44.13
N THR A 100 4.90 24.99 -43.18
CA THR A 100 4.12 23.76 -43.42
C THR A 100 2.64 23.99 -43.13
N LEU A 101 1.77 23.83 -44.14
CA LEU A 101 0.31 23.95 -43.98
C LEU A 101 -0.25 22.80 -43.15
N LEU A 102 -0.92 23.12 -42.04
CA LEU A 102 -1.51 22.18 -41.09
C LEU A 102 -3.02 22.04 -41.25
N PHE A 103 -3.70 23.15 -41.53
CA PHE A 103 -5.15 23.24 -41.63
C PHE A 103 -5.55 24.39 -42.52
N LYS A 104 -6.67 24.26 -43.23
CA LYS A 104 -7.27 25.35 -43.99
C LYS A 104 -8.78 25.27 -43.98
N GLU A 105 -9.46 26.40 -43.91
CA GLU A 105 -10.89 26.52 -44.11
C GLU A 105 -11.28 27.82 -44.84
N SER A 106 -12.52 27.88 -45.29
CA SER A 106 -13.15 29.06 -45.88
C SER A 106 -14.48 29.36 -45.19
N ALA A 107 -14.81 30.64 -45.04
CA ALA A 107 -16.06 31.10 -44.44
C ALA A 107 -16.56 32.37 -45.13
N ASN A 108 -17.87 32.54 -45.22
CA ASN A 108 -18.49 33.80 -45.63
C ASN A 108 -18.76 34.65 -44.40
N LEU A 109 -18.14 35.83 -44.34
CA LEU A 109 -18.19 36.71 -43.18
C LEU A 109 -18.90 38.02 -43.52
N SER A 110 -19.77 38.47 -42.63
CA SER A 110 -20.33 39.82 -42.67
C SER A 110 -19.43 40.75 -41.85
N ILE A 111 -18.69 41.62 -42.52
CA ILE A 111 -17.74 42.55 -41.91
C ILE A 111 -18.40 43.92 -41.78
N LEU A 112 -18.34 44.51 -40.59
CA LEU A 112 -18.86 45.85 -40.30
C LEU A 112 -17.74 46.73 -39.75
N ASN A 113 -17.46 47.85 -40.41
CA ASN A 113 -16.39 48.80 -40.03
C ASN A 113 -15.02 48.11 -39.85
N GLY A 114 -14.74 47.13 -40.71
CA GLY A 114 -13.56 46.28 -40.70
C GLY A 114 -13.55 45.21 -39.61
N ALA A 115 -14.45 45.23 -38.63
CA ALA A 115 -14.44 44.25 -37.55
C ALA A 115 -15.00 42.90 -38.01
N MET A 116 -14.28 41.83 -37.71
CA MET A 116 -14.72 40.45 -37.91
C MET A 116 -14.49 39.60 -36.65
N ASN A 117 -15.33 38.59 -36.49
CA ASN A 117 -15.26 37.58 -35.44
C ASN A 117 -15.64 36.23 -36.06
N HIS A 118 -14.75 35.25 -36.01
CA HIS A 118 -14.98 33.94 -36.62
C HIS A 118 -14.39 32.81 -35.78
N GLU A 119 -15.16 31.74 -35.59
CA GLU A 119 -14.67 30.53 -34.93
C GLU A 119 -13.96 29.64 -35.96
N ILE A 120 -12.64 29.65 -35.95
CA ILE A 120 -11.83 28.78 -36.81
C ILE A 120 -12.05 27.33 -36.39
N GLY A 121 -12.31 26.44 -37.36
CA GLY A 121 -12.76 25.06 -37.15
C GLY A 121 -14.26 24.86 -37.43
N THR A 122 -14.96 25.91 -37.88
CA THR A 122 -16.39 25.86 -38.27
C THR A 122 -16.63 26.08 -39.76
N GLY A 123 -15.58 26.41 -40.52
CA GLY A 123 -15.68 26.74 -41.92
C GLY A 123 -15.97 25.54 -42.83
N THR A 124 -16.00 25.83 -44.13
CA THR A 124 -16.16 24.85 -45.21
C THR A 124 -14.86 24.74 -46.02
N ASN A 125 -14.74 23.73 -46.90
CA ASN A 125 -13.53 23.44 -47.68
C ASN A 125 -12.29 23.18 -46.80
N LEU A 126 -12.38 22.13 -45.98
CA LEU A 126 -11.37 21.79 -45.00
C LEU A 126 -10.20 21.04 -45.64
N PHE A 127 -9.00 21.64 -45.63
CA PHE A 127 -7.76 20.91 -45.92
C PHE A 127 -7.25 20.24 -44.64
N GLY A 128 -6.95 18.95 -44.70
CA GLY A 128 -6.51 18.15 -43.54
C GLY A 128 -7.66 17.56 -42.71
N GLY A 129 -8.92 17.81 -43.08
CA GLY A 129 -10.10 17.38 -42.31
C GLY A 129 -10.49 18.38 -41.21
N SER A 130 -11.30 17.95 -40.24
CA SER A 130 -11.64 18.79 -39.08
C SER A 130 -10.37 19.22 -38.34
N LEU A 131 -10.34 20.45 -37.82
CA LEU A 131 -9.26 20.89 -36.96
C LEU A 131 -9.12 19.93 -35.77
N THR A 132 -7.90 19.48 -35.51
CA THR A 132 -7.61 18.55 -34.40
C THR A 132 -6.54 19.11 -33.48
N THR A 133 -6.49 18.61 -32.24
CA THR A 133 -5.41 18.94 -31.30
C THR A 133 -4.04 18.52 -31.82
N LEU A 134 -3.95 17.46 -32.62
CA LEU A 134 -2.68 16.96 -33.16
C LEU A 134 -2.03 17.93 -34.14
N MET A 135 -2.83 18.64 -34.94
CA MET A 135 -2.33 19.64 -35.88
C MET A 135 -1.64 20.82 -35.18
N LEU A 136 -2.01 21.13 -33.94
CA LEU A 136 -1.45 22.24 -33.16
C LEU A 136 -0.32 21.81 -32.21
N ARG A 137 0.08 20.53 -32.22
CA ARG A 137 1.18 19.99 -31.40
C ARG A 137 2.47 20.00 -32.21
N THR A 138 3.17 21.13 -32.23
CA THR A 138 4.45 21.32 -32.93
C THR A 138 5.42 22.13 -32.06
N ASP A 139 6.72 21.91 -32.26
CA ASP A 139 7.81 22.68 -31.62
C ASP A 139 8.02 24.05 -32.30
N ASP A 140 7.44 24.23 -33.50
CA ASP A 140 7.50 25.49 -34.23
C ASP A 140 6.40 26.46 -33.83
N ASN A 141 6.61 27.73 -34.16
CA ASN A 141 5.54 28.73 -34.09
C ASN A 141 4.43 28.40 -35.07
N ILE A 142 3.19 28.42 -34.58
CA ILE A 142 2.02 28.34 -35.44
C ILE A 142 1.60 29.75 -35.85
N TYR A 143 1.38 29.96 -37.14
CA TYR A 143 0.86 31.21 -37.69
C TYR A 143 -0.51 31.01 -38.32
N VAL A 144 -1.44 31.91 -37.99
CA VAL A 144 -2.73 32.05 -38.65
C VAL A 144 -2.57 33.02 -39.83
N GLN A 145 -2.83 32.51 -41.02
CA GLN A 145 -2.93 33.29 -42.25
C GLN A 145 -4.41 33.56 -42.55
N VAL A 146 -4.71 34.80 -42.91
CA VAL A 146 -6.05 35.22 -43.35
C VAL A 146 -5.95 35.83 -44.73
N ALA A 147 -6.73 35.34 -45.69
CA ALA A 147 -6.92 35.97 -47.00
C ALA A 147 -8.38 36.35 -47.21
N VAL A 148 -8.64 37.45 -47.92
CA VAL A 148 -10.00 37.99 -48.13
C VAL A 148 -10.31 38.08 -49.62
N ASP A 149 -11.53 37.68 -49.98
CA ASP A 149 -12.16 37.62 -51.31
C ASP A 149 -11.50 36.66 -52.32
N ALA A 150 -10.20 36.41 -52.21
CA ALA A 150 -9.47 35.44 -53.00
C ALA A 150 -8.42 34.71 -52.15
N ASP A 151 -8.31 33.40 -52.37
CA ASP A 151 -7.33 32.53 -51.73
C ASP A 151 -5.99 32.54 -52.48
N MET A 152 -5.36 33.71 -52.54
CA MET A 152 -4.13 33.95 -53.29
C MET A 152 -3.16 34.80 -52.46
N PRO A 153 -1.82 34.65 -52.64
CA PRO A 153 -0.81 35.36 -51.86
C PRO A 153 -0.98 36.89 -51.82
N SER A 154 -1.49 37.51 -52.89
CA SER A 154 -1.71 38.96 -52.98
C SER A 154 -2.80 39.50 -52.05
N ASN A 155 -3.67 38.64 -51.55
CA ASN A 155 -4.83 38.99 -50.72
C ASN A 155 -4.64 38.58 -49.25
N VAL A 156 -3.45 38.09 -48.90
CA VAL A 156 -3.10 37.68 -47.55
C VAL A 156 -2.80 38.90 -46.69
N VAL A 157 -3.36 38.91 -45.48
CA VAL A 157 -3.04 39.88 -44.44
C VAL A 157 -1.66 39.53 -43.85
N LEU A 158 -0.69 40.43 -44.07
CA LEU A 158 0.68 40.30 -43.57
C LEU A 158 1.01 41.43 -42.57
N PRO A 159 1.84 41.16 -41.54
CA PRO A 159 2.41 39.86 -41.18
C PRO A 159 1.36 38.91 -40.60
N ARG A 160 1.56 37.60 -40.80
CA ARG A 160 0.68 36.55 -40.27
C ARG A 160 0.62 36.60 -38.73
N SER A 161 -0.55 36.31 -38.18
CA SER A 161 -0.77 36.36 -36.73
C SER A 161 -0.20 35.11 -36.07
N ARG A 162 0.76 35.26 -35.14
CA ARG A 162 1.29 34.12 -34.38
C ARG A 162 0.25 33.65 -33.35
N PHE A 163 0.01 32.35 -33.32
CA PHE A 163 -0.77 31.70 -32.27
C PHE A 163 0.08 31.63 -31.00
N SER A 164 -0.37 32.26 -29.91
CA SER A 164 0.26 32.19 -28.60
C SER A 164 -0.53 31.22 -27.70
N SER A 165 0.09 30.12 -27.30
CA SER A 165 -0.53 29.20 -26.35
C SER A 165 -0.58 29.81 -24.96
N VAL A 166 -1.68 29.61 -24.23
CA VAL A 166 -1.74 29.91 -22.79
C VAL A 166 -0.95 28.82 -22.04
N PRO A 167 -0.02 29.15 -21.12
CA PRO A 167 0.85 28.18 -20.45
C PRO A 167 0.12 26.99 -19.79
N TYR A 168 -1.12 27.20 -19.32
CA TYR A 168 -1.93 26.17 -18.68
C TYR A 168 -2.50 25.11 -19.64
N ALA A 169 -2.56 25.37 -20.95
CA ALA A 169 -3.12 24.44 -21.94
C ALA A 169 -2.13 23.36 -22.37
N LEU A 170 -0.82 23.63 -22.36
CA LEU A 170 0.22 22.64 -22.69
C LEU A 170 0.29 21.55 -21.60
N LEU A 171 0.35 21.98 -20.33
CA LEU A 171 0.42 21.09 -19.16
C LEU A 171 -0.82 20.20 -18.99
N SER A 172 -1.99 20.60 -19.48
CA SER A 172 -3.22 19.80 -19.40
C SER A 172 -3.31 18.72 -20.49
N ALA A 173 -2.61 18.86 -21.63
CA ALA A 173 -2.52 17.81 -22.65
C ALA A 173 -1.44 16.77 -22.32
N ASP A 174 -0.44 17.17 -21.55
CA ASP A 174 0.63 16.32 -20.98
C ASP A 174 0.29 15.81 -19.56
N GLY A 175 -0.89 16.13 -19.04
CA GLY A 175 -1.45 15.57 -17.82
C GLY A 175 -1.75 14.08 -18.01
N GLU A 176 -0.72 13.25 -17.80
CA GLU A 176 -0.70 11.79 -17.93
C GLU A 176 -1.05 11.25 -19.32
N ARG A 177 -0.15 11.40 -20.30
CA ARG A 177 -0.10 10.41 -21.38
C ARG A 177 0.40 9.08 -20.79
N ARG A 178 -0.51 8.27 -20.26
CA ARG A 178 -0.20 6.89 -19.86
C ARG A 178 -0.03 6.03 -21.11
N HIS A 179 1.13 5.44 -21.27
CA HIS A 179 1.38 4.42 -22.28
C HIS A 179 0.53 3.19 -21.95
N GLN A 180 -0.47 2.90 -22.78
CA GLN A 180 -1.25 1.70 -22.64
C GLN A 180 -0.38 0.49 -23.00
N ILE A 181 -0.34 -0.50 -22.11
CA ILE A 181 0.32 -1.77 -22.35
C ILE A 181 -0.70 -2.90 -22.26
N SER A 182 -0.57 -3.89 -23.14
CA SER A 182 -1.45 -5.05 -23.27
C SER A 182 -0.70 -6.23 -23.88
N GLY A 183 -1.17 -7.45 -23.62
CA GLY A 183 -0.46 -8.68 -24.00
C GLY A 183 -0.36 -8.99 -25.50
N PRO A 184 0.41 -10.05 -25.86
CA PRO A 184 0.98 -11.05 -24.94
C PRO A 184 2.25 -10.59 -24.20
N ALA A 185 2.46 -11.12 -22.99
CA ALA A 185 3.72 -10.97 -22.23
C ALA A 185 4.84 -11.82 -22.87
N PRO A 186 6.14 -11.51 -22.65
CA PRO A 186 6.70 -10.49 -21.77
C PRO A 186 6.59 -9.05 -22.32
N ILE A 187 6.56 -8.05 -21.43
CA ILE A 187 6.55 -6.62 -21.76
C ILE A 187 7.78 -5.96 -21.18
N GLU A 188 8.52 -5.19 -22.00
CA GLU A 188 9.68 -4.40 -21.55
C GLU A 188 9.37 -2.90 -21.50
N ILE A 189 9.63 -2.28 -20.35
CA ILE A 189 9.56 -0.84 -20.14
C ILE A 189 10.98 -0.28 -20.12
N THR A 190 11.41 0.23 -21.28
CA THR A 190 12.78 0.73 -21.51
C THR A 190 12.89 2.26 -21.53
N GLN A 191 11.77 2.97 -21.34
CA GLN A 191 11.72 4.43 -21.33
C GLN A 191 11.03 4.94 -20.06
N PRO A 192 11.45 6.10 -19.52
CA PRO A 192 10.71 6.79 -18.46
C PRO A 192 9.28 7.12 -18.89
N GLY A 193 8.33 7.10 -17.95
CA GLY A 193 6.94 7.47 -18.24
C GLY A 193 5.91 6.81 -17.34
N SER A 194 4.64 7.12 -17.59
CA SER A 194 3.51 6.46 -16.95
C SER A 194 2.95 5.39 -17.87
N TYR A 195 2.73 4.19 -17.35
CA TYR A 195 2.27 3.01 -18.06
C TYR A 195 1.01 2.49 -17.39
N VAL A 196 0.02 2.06 -18.17
CA VAL A 196 -1.24 1.54 -17.65
C VAL A 196 -1.60 0.24 -18.34
N LEU A 197 -1.87 -0.78 -17.54
CA LEU A 197 -2.33 -2.06 -18.05
C LEU A 197 -3.81 -1.95 -18.49
N THR A 198 -4.14 -2.52 -19.64
CA THR A 198 -5.51 -2.48 -20.20
C THR A 198 -6.20 -3.85 -20.24
N GLY A 199 -5.53 -4.90 -19.76
CA GLY A 199 -6.08 -6.25 -19.66
C GLY A 199 -5.18 -7.18 -18.86
N ASN A 200 -5.71 -8.33 -18.46
CA ASN A 200 -4.92 -9.34 -17.74
C ASN A 200 -3.75 -9.85 -18.60
N LEU A 201 -2.65 -10.21 -17.94
CA LEU A 201 -1.48 -10.84 -18.56
C LEU A 201 -1.33 -12.27 -18.06
N VAL A 202 -0.93 -13.15 -18.97
CA VAL A 202 -0.53 -14.53 -18.68
C VAL A 202 0.87 -14.71 -19.26
N VAL A 203 1.80 -15.25 -18.47
CA VAL A 203 3.17 -15.56 -18.88
C VAL A 203 3.53 -16.99 -18.51
N GLU A 204 4.43 -17.61 -19.28
CA GLU A 204 4.93 -18.96 -19.04
C GLU A 204 6.43 -18.94 -18.77
N GLY A 205 6.83 -18.93 -17.50
CA GLY A 205 8.20 -19.27 -17.07
C GLY A 205 9.24 -18.13 -17.11
N GLU A 206 8.90 -16.97 -17.67
CA GLU A 206 9.75 -15.77 -17.70
C GLU A 206 9.11 -14.60 -16.91
N ASP A 207 9.82 -13.47 -16.82
CA ASP A 207 9.29 -12.26 -16.20
C ASP A 207 8.13 -11.68 -17.03
N ALA A 208 7.00 -11.33 -16.41
CA ALA A 208 5.85 -10.84 -17.17
C ALA A 208 6.03 -9.38 -17.65
N ILE A 209 6.54 -8.52 -16.77
CA ILE A 209 6.90 -7.14 -17.07
C ILE A 209 8.31 -6.87 -16.54
N THR A 210 9.19 -6.40 -17.41
CA THR A 210 10.56 -6.01 -17.06
C THR A 210 10.70 -4.50 -17.15
N ILE A 211 11.08 -3.85 -16.05
CA ILE A 211 11.31 -2.40 -15.99
C ILE A 211 12.81 -2.13 -15.99
N SER A 212 13.29 -1.47 -17.05
CA SER A 212 14.70 -1.13 -17.24
C SER A 212 15.02 0.36 -17.31
N ALA A 213 14.00 1.21 -17.25
CA ALA A 213 14.15 2.66 -17.13
C ALA A 213 13.81 3.16 -15.72
N SER A 214 14.47 4.24 -15.30
CA SER A 214 14.10 5.04 -14.12
C SER A 214 12.89 5.94 -14.40
N HIS A 215 12.28 6.48 -13.35
CA HIS A 215 11.13 7.39 -13.41
C HIS A 215 9.91 6.77 -14.11
N VAL A 216 9.61 5.53 -13.75
CA VAL A 216 8.48 4.76 -14.28
C VAL A 216 7.35 4.74 -13.26
N THR A 217 6.13 5.02 -13.70
CA THR A 217 4.91 4.68 -12.96
C THR A 217 4.18 3.60 -13.73
N LEU A 218 4.01 2.44 -13.13
CA LEU A 218 3.23 1.31 -13.65
C LEU A 218 1.94 1.18 -12.84
N ASP A 219 0.82 1.46 -13.49
CA ASP A 219 -0.52 1.25 -12.96
C ASP A 219 -1.11 -0.04 -13.55
N LEU A 220 -1.31 -1.06 -12.71
CA LEU A 220 -1.92 -2.32 -13.12
C LEU A 220 -3.44 -2.18 -13.34
N ASN A 221 -4.05 -1.06 -12.96
CA ASN A 221 -5.43 -0.68 -13.26
C ASN A 221 -6.47 -1.75 -12.90
N GLY A 222 -6.24 -2.47 -11.81
CA GLY A 222 -7.08 -3.55 -11.30
C GLY A 222 -6.92 -4.88 -12.04
N PHE A 223 -6.06 -4.97 -13.06
CA PHE A 223 -5.82 -6.21 -13.80
C PHE A 223 -4.86 -7.16 -13.08
N THR A 224 -4.90 -8.42 -13.51
CA THR A 224 -4.10 -9.51 -12.97
C THR A 224 -2.97 -9.89 -13.91
N ILE A 225 -1.77 -10.03 -13.37
CA ILE A 225 -0.64 -10.72 -14.00
C ILE A 225 -0.59 -12.13 -13.41
N SER A 226 -0.58 -13.16 -14.26
CA SER A 226 -0.62 -14.55 -13.82
C SER A 226 0.37 -15.45 -14.53
N SER A 227 0.77 -16.52 -13.86
CA SER A 227 1.61 -17.59 -14.42
C SER A 227 1.11 -18.94 -13.93
N THR A 228 1.22 -19.95 -14.81
CA THR A 228 0.99 -21.36 -14.48
C THR A 228 2.23 -22.21 -14.80
N SER A 229 3.42 -21.59 -14.83
CA SER A 229 4.67 -22.31 -15.09
C SER A 229 5.01 -23.25 -13.94
N GLU A 230 5.27 -24.52 -14.24
CA GLU A 230 5.74 -25.51 -13.26
C GLU A 230 7.19 -25.27 -12.81
N LEU A 231 7.94 -24.43 -13.54
CA LEU A 231 9.35 -24.16 -13.24
C LEU A 231 9.55 -23.06 -12.20
N ASN A 232 8.56 -22.17 -12.00
CA ASN A 232 8.62 -21.05 -11.06
C ASN A 232 9.94 -20.23 -11.17
N MET A 233 10.36 -19.85 -12.38
CA MET A 233 11.65 -19.15 -12.58
C MET A 233 11.52 -17.63 -12.76
N GLY A 234 10.39 -17.14 -13.27
CA GLY A 234 10.15 -15.71 -13.55
C GLY A 234 9.38 -14.98 -12.47
N SER A 235 9.41 -13.66 -12.52
CA SER A 235 8.67 -12.75 -11.65
C SER A 235 7.45 -12.16 -12.33
N GLY A 236 6.43 -11.79 -11.56
CA GLY A 236 5.31 -11.00 -12.11
C GLY A 236 5.80 -9.66 -12.66
N ILE A 237 6.65 -8.97 -11.90
CA ILE A 237 7.34 -7.76 -12.33
C ILE A 237 8.80 -7.83 -11.89
N MET A 238 9.72 -7.65 -12.82
CA MET A 238 11.17 -7.58 -12.58
C MET A 238 11.67 -6.15 -12.78
N ILE A 239 12.33 -5.60 -11.76
CA ILE A 239 13.04 -4.31 -11.85
C ILE A 239 14.52 -4.61 -12.06
N VAL A 240 15.05 -4.22 -13.22
CA VAL A 240 16.45 -4.54 -13.53
C VAL A 240 17.39 -3.58 -12.80
N SER A 241 18.64 -4.05 -12.67
CA SER A 241 19.77 -3.32 -12.13
C SER A 241 19.82 -1.83 -12.53
N GLY A 242 19.99 -0.97 -11.51
CA GLY A 242 20.21 0.47 -11.68
C GLY A 242 18.97 1.33 -11.93
N ALA A 243 17.78 0.73 -12.05
CA ALA A 243 16.53 1.49 -12.17
C ALA A 243 16.17 2.20 -10.85
N SER A 244 15.64 3.41 -10.93
CA SER A 244 15.29 4.22 -9.76
C SER A 244 13.99 4.99 -9.95
N ASP A 245 13.38 5.42 -8.84
CA ASP A 245 12.12 6.18 -8.85
C ASP A 245 10.99 5.44 -9.59
N ILE A 246 10.76 4.19 -9.18
CA ILE A 246 9.74 3.32 -9.77
C ILE A 246 8.52 3.30 -8.86
N LYS A 247 7.33 3.46 -9.45
CA LYS A 247 6.05 3.31 -8.75
C LYS A 247 5.25 2.19 -9.39
N ILE A 248 4.79 1.22 -8.60
CA ILE A 248 3.92 0.13 -9.07
C ILE A 248 2.65 0.16 -8.23
N GLN A 249 1.48 0.18 -8.87
CA GLN A 249 0.22 0.35 -8.14
C GLN A 249 -0.99 -0.37 -8.72
N ASN A 250 -2.00 -0.57 -7.86
CA ASN A 250 -3.39 -0.90 -8.18
C ASN A 250 -3.58 -2.19 -9.02
N GLY A 251 -3.29 -3.37 -8.49
CA GLY A 251 -3.61 -4.62 -9.20
C GLY A 251 -3.16 -5.89 -8.51
N HIS A 252 -3.11 -6.97 -9.28
CA HIS A 252 -2.93 -8.32 -8.75
C HIS A 252 -1.82 -9.07 -9.47
N ILE A 253 -1.01 -9.80 -8.72
CA ILE A 253 -0.03 -10.77 -9.23
C ILE A 253 -0.37 -12.13 -8.62
N ALA A 254 -0.64 -13.13 -9.44
CA ALA A 254 -1.17 -14.40 -9.02
C ALA A 254 -0.44 -15.60 -9.65
N GLY A 255 0.28 -16.34 -8.84
CA GLY A 255 0.69 -17.71 -9.13
C GLY A 255 -0.23 -18.73 -8.45
N GLY A 256 0.16 -20.00 -8.50
CA GLY A 256 -0.58 -21.14 -8.00
C GLY A 256 0.03 -21.83 -6.78
N VAL A 257 1.13 -21.32 -6.21
CA VAL A 257 1.72 -21.87 -4.98
C VAL A 257 0.74 -21.73 -3.80
N GLY A 258 0.55 -22.80 -3.04
CA GLY A 258 -0.35 -22.83 -1.89
C GLY A 258 0.14 -23.72 -0.77
N LEU A 259 -0.20 -23.35 0.47
CA LEU A 259 0.07 -24.14 1.68
C LEU A 259 -0.91 -25.31 1.77
N ASP A 260 -0.40 -26.54 1.78
CA ASP A 260 -1.16 -27.73 2.14
C ASP A 260 -1.33 -27.79 3.67
N PRO A 261 -2.57 -27.69 4.19
CA PRO A 261 -2.81 -27.67 5.63
C PRO A 261 -2.50 -29.00 6.33
N ASN A 262 -2.33 -30.10 5.59
CA ASN A 262 -2.12 -31.44 6.17
C ASN A 262 -0.65 -31.74 6.44
N ASN A 263 0.27 -31.24 5.61
CA ASN A 263 1.71 -31.50 5.74
C ASN A 263 2.55 -30.22 5.90
N GLY A 264 1.95 -29.03 5.78
CA GLY A 264 2.63 -27.75 5.94
C GLY A 264 3.56 -27.37 4.78
N LEU A 265 3.48 -28.08 3.65
CA LEU A 265 4.30 -27.82 2.46
C LEU A 265 3.62 -26.83 1.53
N TYR A 266 4.43 -25.98 0.90
CA TYR A 266 3.97 -25.13 -0.20
C TYR A 266 4.24 -25.84 -1.52
N THR A 267 3.22 -25.92 -2.37
CA THR A 267 3.33 -26.55 -3.71
C THR A 267 2.46 -25.81 -4.70
N GLY A 268 2.83 -25.84 -5.97
CA GLY A 268 2.05 -25.28 -7.07
C GLY A 268 2.90 -24.57 -8.12
N PRO A 269 2.33 -24.31 -9.30
CA PRO A 269 2.99 -23.58 -10.38
C PRO A 269 2.89 -22.06 -10.16
N GLY A 270 3.52 -21.26 -11.02
CA GLY A 270 3.42 -19.81 -11.01
C GLY A 270 4.74 -19.06 -11.14
N PHE A 271 4.95 -18.12 -10.23
CA PHE A 271 6.09 -17.20 -10.21
C PHE A 271 7.09 -17.60 -9.13
N TYR A 272 8.37 -17.30 -9.38
CA TYR A 272 9.36 -17.23 -8.32
C TYR A 272 9.02 -16.10 -7.36
N SER A 273 8.91 -14.88 -7.88
CA SER A 273 8.60 -13.67 -7.11
C SER A 273 7.39 -12.93 -7.67
N GLY A 274 6.59 -12.27 -6.84
CA GLY A 274 5.56 -11.38 -7.35
C GLY A 274 6.16 -10.14 -7.99
N ILE A 275 6.90 -9.37 -7.19
CA ILE A 275 7.72 -8.24 -7.63
C ILE A 275 9.13 -8.45 -7.09
N ASP A 276 10.11 -8.36 -7.97
CA ASP A 276 11.52 -8.55 -7.62
C ASP A 276 12.43 -7.49 -8.25
N TYR A 277 13.67 -7.46 -7.79
CA TYR A 277 14.72 -6.58 -8.29
C TYR A 277 16.06 -7.32 -8.38
N SER A 278 16.87 -7.02 -9.39
CA SER A 278 18.04 -7.85 -9.70
C SER A 278 19.39 -7.39 -9.11
N ASP A 279 19.47 -6.29 -8.34
CA ASP A 279 20.72 -5.84 -7.72
C ASP A 279 20.61 -4.80 -6.58
N GLY A 280 21.73 -4.46 -5.93
CA GLY A 280 21.78 -3.43 -4.88
C GLY A 280 21.82 -1.96 -5.33
N ASN A 281 21.79 -1.67 -6.63
CA ASN A 281 21.84 -0.29 -7.15
C ASN A 281 20.44 0.30 -7.40
N THR A 282 19.42 -0.55 -7.45
CA THR A 282 18.02 -0.13 -7.55
C THR A 282 17.63 0.67 -6.30
N THR A 283 17.00 1.83 -6.47
CA THR A 283 16.62 2.72 -5.34
C THR A 283 15.23 3.34 -5.51
N ALA A 284 14.61 3.77 -4.42
CA ALA A 284 13.34 4.50 -4.42
C ALA A 284 12.20 3.80 -5.17
N VAL A 285 12.01 2.50 -4.92
CA VAL A 285 10.86 1.74 -5.45
C VAL A 285 9.68 1.82 -4.50
N GLN A 286 8.52 2.19 -5.01
CA GLN A 286 7.27 2.33 -4.26
C GLN A 286 6.25 1.35 -4.81
N VAL A 287 5.68 0.52 -3.94
CA VAL A 287 4.60 -0.40 -4.33
C VAL A 287 3.38 -0.11 -3.46
N ALA A 288 2.24 0.18 -4.08
CA ALA A 288 1.04 0.57 -3.36
C ALA A 288 -0.24 -0.09 -3.90
N ASN A 289 -1.11 -0.58 -3.02
CA ASN A 289 -2.39 -1.21 -3.39
C ASN A 289 -2.22 -2.38 -4.38
N VAL A 290 -1.18 -3.18 -4.21
CA VAL A 290 -0.92 -4.39 -5.00
C VAL A 290 -1.14 -5.61 -4.12
N SER A 291 -1.84 -6.61 -4.65
CA SER A 291 -1.88 -7.94 -4.03
C SER A 291 -0.99 -8.93 -4.75
N VAL A 292 -0.17 -9.67 -4.02
CA VAL A 292 0.64 -10.77 -4.55
C VAL A 292 0.19 -12.08 -3.92
N SER A 293 0.05 -13.13 -4.70
CA SER A 293 -0.26 -14.45 -4.18
C SER A 293 0.41 -15.59 -4.94
N GLY A 294 0.73 -16.66 -4.22
CA GLY A 294 1.12 -17.93 -4.81
C GLY A 294 2.47 -17.91 -5.52
N CYS A 295 3.51 -17.42 -4.83
CA CYS A 295 4.88 -17.40 -5.34
C CYS A 295 5.78 -18.36 -4.54
N SER A 296 6.80 -18.94 -5.19
CA SER A 296 7.70 -19.91 -4.54
C SER A 296 8.90 -19.29 -3.83
N GLY A 297 9.20 -18.02 -4.09
CA GLY A 297 10.31 -17.26 -3.52
C GLY A 297 9.82 -16.09 -2.67
N TYR A 298 9.54 -14.95 -3.29
CA TYR A 298 9.12 -13.74 -2.59
C TYR A 298 7.74 -13.25 -3.04
N GLY A 299 6.98 -12.63 -2.14
CA GLY A 299 5.82 -11.86 -2.58
C GLY A 299 6.25 -10.54 -3.19
N LEU A 300 6.87 -9.70 -2.35
CA LEU A 300 7.42 -8.41 -2.71
C LEU A 300 8.86 -8.32 -2.18
N SER A 301 9.82 -8.24 -3.09
CA SER A 301 11.25 -8.06 -2.78
C SER A 301 11.68 -6.71 -3.33
N LEU A 302 12.09 -5.79 -2.45
CA LEU A 302 12.62 -4.47 -2.77
C LEU A 302 13.89 -4.19 -1.94
N PRO A 303 14.74 -3.24 -2.36
CA PRO A 303 15.92 -2.82 -1.61
C PRO A 303 15.63 -2.42 -0.15
N LEU A 304 16.34 -3.01 0.80
CA LEU A 304 16.17 -2.78 2.25
C LEU A 304 16.80 -1.49 2.77
N ASP A 305 17.73 -0.86 2.05
CA ASP A 305 18.50 0.30 2.51
C ASP A 305 18.42 1.53 1.57
N LYS A 306 17.53 1.49 0.57
CA LYS A 306 17.45 2.50 -0.51
C LYS A 306 16.14 3.27 -0.59
N GLY A 307 15.44 3.42 0.54
CA GLY A 307 14.19 4.19 0.63
C GLY A 307 12.99 3.57 -0.11
N SER A 308 13.06 2.27 -0.44
CA SER A 308 11.97 1.57 -1.11
C SER A 308 10.88 1.15 -0.11
N PHE A 309 9.61 1.38 -0.42
CA PHE A 309 8.53 1.09 0.52
C PHE A 309 7.33 0.42 -0.12
N ALA A 310 6.59 -0.30 0.72
CA ALA A 310 5.31 -0.91 0.42
C ALA A 310 4.21 -0.24 1.25
N ASP A 311 3.10 0.10 0.61
CA ASP A 311 1.94 0.69 1.28
C ASP A 311 0.65 -0.02 0.87
N SER A 312 -0.11 -0.51 1.86
CA SER A 312 -1.43 -1.11 1.63
C SER A 312 -1.39 -2.29 0.65
N CYS A 313 -0.30 -3.07 0.72
CA CYS A 313 -0.09 -4.28 -0.07
C CYS A 313 -0.54 -5.52 0.70
N VAL A 314 -1.08 -6.50 -0.02
CA VAL A 314 -1.50 -7.79 0.56
C VAL A 314 -0.73 -8.91 -0.12
N VAL A 315 0.03 -9.67 0.66
CA VAL A 315 0.84 -10.79 0.18
C VAL A 315 0.36 -12.08 0.85
N GLN A 316 0.13 -13.13 0.08
CA GLN A 316 -0.34 -14.40 0.64
C GLN A 316 0.19 -15.65 -0.07
N ASN A 317 0.30 -16.74 0.69
CA ASN A 317 0.69 -18.06 0.18
C ASN A 317 2.07 -18.03 -0.52
N ILE A 318 3.11 -17.69 0.24
CA ILE A 318 4.47 -17.57 -0.27
C ILE A 318 5.35 -18.65 0.38
N ASP A 319 6.02 -19.48 -0.43
CA ASP A 319 6.95 -20.52 0.07
C ASP A 319 8.25 -19.93 0.65
N GLY A 320 8.50 -18.63 0.46
CA GLY A 320 9.58 -17.91 1.14
C GLY A 320 9.07 -16.72 1.96
N THR A 321 9.67 -15.56 1.73
CA THR A 321 9.36 -14.32 2.47
C THR A 321 8.23 -13.55 1.80
N GLY A 322 7.26 -13.09 2.59
CA GLY A 322 6.13 -12.33 2.07
C GLY A 322 6.55 -10.98 1.50
N ILE A 323 6.95 -10.07 2.39
CA ILE A 323 7.34 -8.71 2.04
C ILE A 323 8.75 -8.45 2.57
N SER A 324 9.67 -8.04 1.71
CA SER A 324 11.04 -7.64 2.03
C SER A 324 11.29 -6.24 1.47
N VAL A 325 11.23 -5.20 2.31
CA VAL A 325 11.29 -3.78 1.87
C VAL A 325 11.95 -2.88 2.92
N ASN A 326 12.46 -1.69 2.58
CA ASN A 326 12.96 -0.77 3.62
C ASN A 326 11.85 -0.34 4.59
N SER A 327 10.70 0.12 4.07
CA SER A 327 9.56 0.53 4.90
C SER A 327 8.27 -0.16 4.47
N ALA A 328 7.57 -0.81 5.41
CA ALA A 328 6.27 -1.40 5.19
C ALA A 328 5.20 -0.64 6.00
N LYS A 329 4.11 -0.25 5.33
CA LYS A 329 3.00 0.48 5.95
C LYS A 329 1.65 -0.10 5.56
N ARG A 330 0.80 -0.40 6.55
CA ARG A 330 -0.54 -0.97 6.30
C ARG A 330 -0.51 -2.24 5.43
N CYS A 331 0.58 -2.99 5.50
CA CYS A 331 0.77 -4.18 4.70
C CYS A 331 0.32 -5.43 5.45
N GLU A 332 -0.19 -6.40 4.71
CA GLU A 332 -0.53 -7.72 5.21
C GLU A 332 0.32 -8.77 4.49
N ALA A 333 0.97 -9.64 5.24
CA ALA A 333 1.63 -10.84 4.73
C ALA A 333 1.12 -12.06 5.49
N ASP A 334 0.31 -12.90 4.85
CA ASP A 334 -0.31 -14.07 5.47
C ASP A 334 0.16 -15.38 4.80
N ARG A 335 0.35 -16.43 5.60
CA ARG A 335 0.82 -17.73 5.10
C ARG A 335 2.10 -17.60 4.26
N CYS A 336 3.12 -16.99 4.87
CA CYS A 336 4.47 -16.95 4.32
C CYS A 336 5.33 -17.96 5.09
N LYS A 337 6.05 -18.86 4.43
CA LYS A 337 6.77 -19.93 5.12
C LYS A 337 7.90 -19.40 6.02
N ASP A 338 8.64 -18.41 5.53
CA ASP A 338 9.80 -17.86 6.22
C ASP A 338 9.40 -16.62 7.01
N VAL A 339 9.78 -15.42 6.57
CA VAL A 339 9.36 -14.18 7.24
C VAL A 339 8.08 -13.65 6.60
N GLY A 340 7.09 -13.28 7.41
CA GLY A 340 5.91 -12.57 6.92
C GLY A 340 6.30 -11.22 6.33
N ILE A 341 6.84 -10.35 7.19
CA ILE A 341 7.35 -9.02 6.78
C ILE A 341 8.78 -8.84 7.32
N LEU A 342 9.73 -8.71 6.40
CA LEU A 342 11.11 -8.29 6.64
C LEU A 342 11.24 -6.82 6.24
N ALA A 343 11.56 -5.94 7.20
CA ALA A 343 11.72 -4.52 6.90
C ALA A 343 12.81 -3.81 7.72
N GLN A 344 13.12 -2.56 7.42
CA GLN A 344 13.80 -1.69 8.38
C GLN A 344 12.79 -1.06 9.34
N PHE A 345 11.67 -0.59 8.78
CA PHE A 345 10.55 0.01 9.51
C PHE A 345 9.23 -0.67 9.12
N ALA A 346 8.44 -1.12 10.10
CA ALA A 346 7.10 -1.65 9.88
C ALA A 346 6.06 -0.89 10.72
N SER A 347 5.01 -0.38 10.08
CA SER A 347 3.95 0.35 10.76
C SER A 347 2.55 -0.06 10.31
N ASP A 348 1.65 -0.29 11.28
CA ASP A 348 0.26 -0.71 11.03
C ASP A 348 0.18 -2.00 10.18
N CYS A 349 1.15 -2.90 10.32
CA CYS A 349 1.30 -4.10 9.50
C CYS A 349 0.87 -5.38 10.22
N SER A 350 0.52 -6.41 9.43
CA SER A 350 0.23 -7.76 9.91
C SER A 350 1.12 -8.78 9.19
N GLY A 351 1.95 -9.51 9.92
CA GLY A 351 2.85 -10.53 9.37
C GLY A 351 2.63 -11.88 10.04
N ARG A 352 2.33 -12.91 9.24
CA ARG A 352 2.00 -14.25 9.71
C ARG A 352 2.80 -15.33 8.99
N SER A 353 3.64 -16.00 9.76
CA SER A 353 4.43 -17.15 9.32
C SER A 353 3.94 -18.46 9.96
N PRO A 354 3.17 -19.30 9.24
CA PRO A 354 2.80 -20.64 9.72
C PRO A 354 3.97 -21.64 9.64
N GLY A 355 5.11 -21.25 9.05
CA GLY A 355 6.32 -22.06 8.99
C GLY A 355 7.28 -21.77 10.16
N PRO A 356 8.58 -22.05 9.98
CA PRO A 356 9.56 -21.84 11.03
C PRO A 356 10.00 -20.40 11.24
N GLY A 357 9.70 -19.49 10.32
CA GLY A 357 10.23 -18.14 10.34
C GLY A 357 9.47 -17.17 11.26
N VAL A 358 9.71 -15.87 11.07
CA VAL A 358 9.24 -14.80 11.97
C VAL A 358 7.98 -14.15 11.39
N GLY A 359 7.04 -13.74 12.26
CA GLY A 359 5.87 -12.99 11.80
C GLY A 359 6.27 -11.65 11.17
N ILE A 360 6.90 -10.79 11.97
CA ILE A 360 7.50 -9.52 11.51
C ILE A 360 8.93 -9.41 12.06
N GLN A 361 9.88 -9.22 11.16
CA GLN A 361 11.27 -8.93 11.49
C GLN A 361 11.62 -7.55 10.98
N SER A 362 12.07 -6.66 11.86
CA SER A 362 12.60 -5.36 11.45
C SER A 362 13.93 -5.03 12.11
N SER A 363 14.83 -4.35 11.39
CA SER A 363 16.13 -3.98 12.00
C SER A 363 16.04 -2.75 12.90
N GLU A 364 15.04 -1.88 12.72
CA GLU A 364 14.89 -0.65 13.53
C GLU A 364 13.59 -0.66 14.34
N GLU A 365 12.44 -0.42 13.70
CA GLU A 365 11.18 -0.14 14.41
C GLU A 365 10.01 -0.98 13.90
N VAL A 366 9.20 -1.45 14.85
CA VAL A 366 7.87 -2.03 14.61
C VAL A 366 6.83 -1.27 15.44
N LEU A 367 5.85 -0.64 14.79
CA LEU A 367 4.84 0.21 15.41
C LEU A 367 3.41 -0.22 15.04
N ASN A 368 2.55 -0.41 16.04
CA ASN A 368 1.13 -0.79 15.85
C ASN A 368 0.93 -2.05 15.00
N CYS A 369 1.85 -3.02 15.09
CA CYS A 369 1.84 -4.19 14.23
C CYS A 369 1.37 -5.45 14.96
N MET A 370 0.98 -6.44 14.17
CA MET A 370 0.66 -7.79 14.62
C MET A 370 1.58 -8.81 13.96
N GLY A 371 2.37 -9.52 14.76
CA GLY A 371 3.24 -10.60 14.30
C GLY A 371 2.80 -11.94 14.84
N TYR A 372 2.70 -12.95 13.97
CA TYR A 372 2.40 -14.32 14.34
C TYR A 372 3.43 -15.29 13.76
N SER A 373 3.93 -16.19 14.60
CA SER A 373 4.72 -17.35 14.17
C SER A 373 4.31 -18.62 14.90
N ILE A 374 4.57 -19.79 14.30
CA ILE A 374 4.44 -21.06 15.02
C ILE A 374 5.71 -21.31 15.84
N SER A 375 6.90 -21.33 15.22
CA SER A 375 8.13 -21.66 15.95
C SER A 375 9.16 -20.55 16.06
N GLY A 376 9.17 -19.59 15.14
CA GLY A 376 9.96 -18.38 15.25
C GLY A 376 9.34 -17.37 16.22
N ALA A 377 9.91 -16.18 16.30
CA ALA A 377 9.31 -15.11 17.10
C ALA A 377 8.08 -14.52 16.38
N GLY A 378 7.13 -13.99 17.17
CA GLY A 378 6.02 -13.22 16.60
C GLY A 378 6.53 -11.93 15.97
N ILE A 379 7.28 -11.15 16.75
CA ILE A 379 7.93 -9.90 16.31
C ILE A 379 9.38 -9.88 16.78
N VAL A 380 10.30 -9.44 15.92
CA VAL A 380 11.70 -9.14 16.25
C VAL A 380 12.05 -7.75 15.73
N ALA A 381 12.45 -6.82 16.59
CA ALA A 381 13.08 -5.56 16.16
C ALA A 381 13.91 -4.88 17.25
N ALA A 382 14.74 -3.90 16.90
CA ALA A 382 15.43 -3.10 17.92
C ALA A 382 14.41 -2.34 18.80
N HIS A 383 13.39 -1.73 18.20
CA HIS A 383 12.33 -0.99 18.89
C HIS A 383 10.97 -1.57 18.52
N VAL A 384 10.19 -1.99 19.52
CA VAL A 384 8.82 -2.50 19.33
C VAL A 384 7.87 -1.65 20.15
N LEU A 385 6.89 -1.05 19.47
CA LEU A 385 5.97 -0.05 20.03
C LEU A 385 4.53 -0.47 19.76
N ASN A 386 3.69 -0.48 20.80
CA ASN A 386 2.24 -0.67 20.69
C ASN A 386 1.83 -1.90 19.84
N SER A 387 2.63 -2.96 19.88
CA SER A 387 2.50 -4.09 18.96
C SER A 387 2.20 -5.39 19.70
N THR A 388 1.62 -6.35 18.96
CA THR A 388 1.30 -7.68 19.49
C THR A 388 2.08 -8.74 18.75
N GLY A 389 2.94 -9.45 19.47
CA GLY A 389 3.67 -10.60 18.94
C GLY A 389 3.16 -11.90 19.57
N ASN A 390 2.86 -12.89 18.74
CA ASN A 390 2.39 -14.20 19.16
C ASN A 390 3.27 -15.30 18.57
N SER A 391 3.73 -16.20 19.42
CA SER A 391 4.43 -17.41 19.00
C SER A 391 3.89 -18.65 19.71
N THR A 392 3.94 -19.82 19.07
CA THR A 392 3.62 -21.08 19.76
C THR A 392 4.84 -21.55 20.56
N SER A 393 6.01 -21.73 19.93
CA SER A 393 7.20 -22.21 20.64
C SER A 393 8.34 -21.19 20.77
N GLY A 394 8.38 -20.14 19.94
CA GLY A 394 9.35 -19.06 20.01
C GLY A 394 8.91 -17.95 20.97
N THR A 395 9.60 -16.81 20.93
CA THR A 395 9.26 -15.63 21.75
C THR A 395 8.12 -14.84 21.13
N GLY A 396 7.19 -14.32 21.93
CA GLY A 396 6.11 -13.47 21.42
C GLY A 396 6.67 -12.20 20.76
N VAL A 397 7.38 -11.38 21.55
CA VAL A 397 8.07 -10.16 21.09
C VAL A 397 9.52 -10.15 21.56
N THR A 398 10.45 -9.92 20.64
CA THR A 398 11.87 -9.73 20.93
C THR A 398 12.31 -8.32 20.52
N GLY A 399 13.00 -7.60 21.40
CA GLY A 399 13.65 -6.34 21.01
C GLY A 399 14.44 -5.59 22.08
N ASP A 400 15.27 -4.64 21.68
CA ASP A 400 16.07 -3.85 22.64
C ASP A 400 15.17 -2.96 23.51
N MET A 401 14.23 -2.25 22.89
CA MET A 401 13.23 -1.44 23.58
C MET A 401 11.82 -1.90 23.22
N VAL A 402 11.11 -2.47 24.20
CA VAL A 402 9.74 -2.95 24.03
C VAL A 402 8.80 -2.08 24.87
N THR A 403 7.89 -1.35 24.23
CA THR A 403 7.03 -0.36 24.89
C THR A 403 5.58 -0.51 24.46
N GLY A 404 4.65 -0.59 25.42
CA GLY A 404 3.21 -0.70 25.13
C GLY A 404 2.83 -2.01 24.43
N CYS A 405 3.65 -3.05 24.52
CA CYS A 405 3.49 -4.26 23.71
C CYS A 405 2.82 -5.41 24.45
N LYS A 406 2.28 -6.34 23.68
CA LYS A 406 1.78 -7.63 24.16
C LYS A 406 2.53 -8.77 23.50
N GLY A 407 3.30 -9.50 24.30
CA GLY A 407 4.04 -10.68 23.86
C GLY A 407 3.40 -11.96 24.40
N LEU A 408 3.01 -12.85 23.50
CA LEU A 408 2.34 -14.12 23.80
C LEU A 408 3.22 -15.29 23.34
N SER A 409 3.47 -16.25 24.22
CA SER A 409 4.10 -17.52 23.86
C SER A 409 3.46 -18.71 24.56
N SER A 410 3.57 -19.91 23.98
CA SER A 410 3.28 -21.14 24.73
C SER A 410 4.52 -21.71 25.41
N ASN A 411 5.71 -21.59 24.83
CA ASN A 411 6.94 -22.18 25.39
C ASN A 411 8.11 -21.21 25.54
N GLY A 412 8.30 -20.30 24.58
CA GLY A 412 9.29 -19.23 24.67
C GLY A 412 8.90 -18.14 25.67
N ALA A 413 9.67 -17.06 25.69
CA ALA A 413 9.30 -15.90 26.49
C ALA A 413 8.06 -15.21 25.90
N GLY A 414 7.22 -14.61 26.73
CA GLY A 414 6.19 -13.70 26.23
C GLY A 414 6.86 -12.50 25.56
N ILE A 415 7.70 -11.79 26.31
CA ILE A 415 8.57 -10.72 25.83
C ILE A 415 10.01 -11.01 26.25
N ASP A 416 10.96 -10.82 25.34
CA ASP A 416 12.39 -10.80 25.63
C ASP A 416 13.00 -9.49 25.13
N GLY A 417 13.69 -8.75 25.99
CA GLY A 417 14.29 -7.50 25.57
C GLY A 417 15.37 -6.92 26.46
N VAL A 418 15.92 -5.76 26.08
CA VAL A 418 16.90 -5.07 26.93
C VAL A 418 16.18 -4.21 27.97
N LYS A 419 15.21 -3.40 27.51
CA LYS A 419 14.30 -2.61 28.32
C LYS A 419 12.85 -2.86 27.91
N VAL A 420 12.00 -3.10 28.89
CA VAL A 420 10.56 -3.32 28.68
C VAL A 420 9.77 -2.32 29.50
N SER A 421 8.80 -1.63 28.89
CA SER A 421 7.97 -0.64 29.58
C SER A 421 6.50 -0.71 29.16
N GLY A 422 5.56 -0.51 30.09
CA GLY A 422 4.14 -0.45 29.77
C GLY A 422 3.59 -1.70 29.06
N SER A 423 4.20 -2.87 29.27
CA SER A 423 3.99 -4.05 28.39
C SER A 423 3.47 -5.26 29.15
N HIS A 424 2.84 -6.19 28.43
CA HIS A 424 2.33 -7.46 28.96
C HIS A 424 3.01 -8.65 28.26
N GLY A 425 3.85 -9.37 29.00
CA GLY A 425 4.44 -10.63 28.56
C GLY A 425 3.72 -11.81 29.19
N PHE A 426 3.19 -12.70 28.36
CA PHE A 426 2.51 -13.92 28.78
C PHE A 426 3.20 -15.13 28.13
N SER A 427 3.49 -16.13 28.96
CA SER A 427 3.88 -17.45 28.48
C SER A 427 3.14 -18.55 29.24
N LEU A 428 2.90 -19.70 28.59
CA LEU A 428 2.40 -20.87 29.31
C LEU A 428 3.53 -21.50 30.13
N THR A 429 4.65 -21.88 29.50
CA THR A 429 5.76 -22.56 30.21
C THR A 429 7.05 -21.78 30.29
N GLY A 430 7.24 -20.75 29.46
CA GLY A 430 8.42 -19.89 29.45
C GLY A 430 8.28 -18.67 30.37
N VAL A 431 9.28 -17.79 30.34
CA VAL A 431 9.27 -16.55 31.14
C VAL A 431 8.21 -15.59 30.59
N GLY A 432 7.45 -14.91 31.45
CA GLY A 432 6.51 -13.88 31.00
C GLY A 432 7.23 -12.72 30.32
N ILE A 433 8.09 -12.02 31.06
CA ILE A 433 9.01 -10.98 30.57
C ILE A 433 10.44 -11.31 30.98
N SER A 434 11.34 -11.44 30.02
CA SER A 434 12.79 -11.48 30.20
C SER A 434 13.39 -10.13 29.83
N ALA A 435 14.20 -9.53 30.72
CA ALA A 435 14.93 -8.32 30.39
C ALA A 435 16.33 -8.22 31.02
N THR A 436 17.27 -7.56 30.35
CA THR A 436 18.64 -7.42 30.88
C THR A 436 18.87 -6.15 31.69
N VAL A 437 18.24 -5.02 31.32
CA VAL A 437 18.51 -3.70 31.91
C VAL A 437 17.38 -3.17 32.78
N GLY A 438 16.13 -3.34 32.36
CA GLY A 438 15.02 -2.92 33.21
C GLY A 438 13.63 -3.22 32.69
N VAL A 439 12.70 -3.30 33.63
CA VAL A 439 11.27 -3.49 33.37
C VAL A 439 10.49 -2.44 34.14
N SER A 440 9.63 -1.66 33.49
CA SER A 440 8.78 -0.68 34.16
C SER A 440 7.31 -0.80 33.77
N ASP A 441 6.40 -0.54 34.71
CA ASP A 441 4.96 -0.42 34.43
C ASP A 441 4.39 -1.62 33.64
N SER A 442 4.92 -2.83 33.91
CA SER A 442 4.70 -4.01 33.07
C SER A 442 4.17 -5.21 33.86
N LEU A 443 3.56 -6.14 33.14
CA LEU A 443 3.00 -7.38 33.67
C LEU A 443 3.68 -8.59 33.00
N GLY A 444 4.30 -9.46 33.78
CA GLY A 444 4.85 -10.73 33.29
C GLY A 444 4.13 -11.93 33.90
N GLN A 445 3.77 -12.92 33.08
CA GLN A 445 3.00 -14.10 33.52
C GLN A 445 3.55 -15.40 32.92
N CYS A 446 3.77 -16.41 33.78
CA CYS A 446 3.98 -17.81 33.45
C CYS A 446 2.88 -18.65 34.13
N THR A 447 2.06 -19.41 33.38
CA THR A 447 0.82 -20.00 33.94
C THR A 447 0.76 -21.53 33.99
N LYS A 448 1.74 -22.22 33.43
CA LYS A 448 1.82 -23.70 33.40
C LYS A 448 3.23 -24.25 33.60
N GLY A 449 4.22 -23.39 33.79
CA GLY A 449 5.63 -23.78 33.93
C GLY A 449 6.24 -23.39 35.27
N SER A 450 7.55 -23.60 35.37
CA SER A 450 8.38 -23.19 36.50
C SER A 450 9.26 -21.99 36.17
N ALA A 451 9.03 -21.34 35.03
CA ALA A 451 9.74 -20.14 34.64
C ALA A 451 9.19 -18.92 35.40
N ASP A 452 9.95 -17.82 35.37
CA ASP A 452 9.57 -16.62 36.12
C ASP A 452 8.46 -15.84 35.43
N GLY A 453 7.63 -15.14 36.20
CA GLY A 453 6.69 -14.17 35.64
C GLY A 453 7.45 -13.01 35.00
N ILE A 454 8.35 -12.40 35.77
CA ILE A 454 9.34 -11.42 35.28
C ILE A 454 10.73 -11.89 35.72
N TYR A 455 11.67 -11.98 34.78
CA TYR A 455 13.09 -12.14 35.03
C TYR A 455 13.84 -10.91 34.53
N CYS A 456 14.52 -10.18 35.42
CA CYS A 456 15.29 -9.01 35.03
C CYS A 456 16.69 -8.97 35.67
N GLY A 457 17.74 -8.82 34.84
CA GLY A 457 19.12 -8.57 35.29
C GLY A 457 19.38 -7.15 35.84
N GLY A 458 18.34 -6.31 35.84
CA GLY A 458 18.46 -4.89 36.13
C GLY A 458 17.49 -4.39 37.21
N THR A 459 16.91 -3.23 36.95
CA THR A 459 15.92 -2.61 37.84
C THR A 459 14.51 -2.89 37.35
N VAL A 460 13.64 -3.31 38.25
CA VAL A 460 12.21 -3.45 37.98
C VAL A 460 11.45 -2.40 38.79
N SER A 461 10.53 -1.66 38.15
CA SER A 461 9.72 -0.64 38.81
C SER A 461 8.25 -0.73 38.43
N ASN A 462 7.33 -0.48 39.37
CA ASN A 462 5.88 -0.42 39.13
C ASN A 462 5.32 -1.65 38.37
N SER A 463 5.91 -2.83 38.57
CA SER A 463 5.63 -3.99 37.73
C SER A 463 5.15 -5.18 38.55
N SER A 464 4.40 -6.07 37.90
CA SER A 464 3.83 -7.26 38.52
C SER A 464 4.27 -8.52 37.80
N GLY A 465 4.76 -9.51 38.55
CA GLY A 465 5.16 -10.80 38.01
C GLY A 465 4.37 -11.95 38.64
N TYR A 466 3.87 -12.87 37.82
CA TYR A 466 3.12 -14.05 38.25
C TYR A 466 3.73 -15.32 37.66
N SER A 467 3.95 -16.33 38.50
CA SER A 467 4.38 -17.65 38.07
C SER A 467 3.57 -18.75 38.74
N GLU A 468 3.32 -19.84 38.01
CA GLU A 468 2.70 -21.04 38.55
C GLU A 468 3.58 -21.72 39.62
N SER A 469 4.88 -21.86 39.36
CA SER A 469 5.80 -22.54 40.28
C SER A 469 7.22 -21.98 40.33
N GLY A 470 7.59 -21.11 39.39
CA GLY A 470 8.83 -20.35 39.40
C GLY A 470 8.74 -19.09 40.26
N ARG A 471 9.62 -18.12 40.02
CA ARG A 471 9.55 -16.84 40.75
C ARG A 471 8.46 -15.97 40.15
N GLY A 472 7.65 -15.32 40.97
CA GLY A 472 6.71 -14.32 40.47
C GLY A 472 7.49 -13.21 39.77
N LEU A 473 8.45 -12.63 40.47
CA LEU A 473 9.31 -11.56 39.95
C LEU A 473 10.75 -11.73 40.48
N TYR A 474 11.72 -11.71 39.58
CA TYR A 474 13.14 -11.63 39.88
C TYR A 474 13.74 -10.34 39.31
N ALA A 475 14.42 -9.57 40.16
CA ALA A 475 15.15 -8.37 39.77
C ALA A 475 16.56 -8.39 40.41
N GLU A 476 17.60 -8.62 39.62
CA GLU A 476 18.97 -8.80 40.14
C GLU A 476 19.43 -7.61 40.98
N ARG A 477 19.10 -6.37 40.57
CA ARG A 477 19.61 -5.15 41.24
C ARG A 477 18.59 -4.55 42.20
N THR A 478 17.46 -4.08 41.68
CA THR A 478 16.48 -3.31 42.48
C THR A 478 15.07 -3.61 42.02
N ALA A 479 14.16 -3.85 42.96
CA ALA A 479 12.72 -3.80 42.73
C ALA A 479 12.10 -2.61 43.48
N GLN A 480 11.28 -1.82 42.79
CA GLN A 480 10.62 -0.62 43.32
C GLN A 480 9.13 -0.65 43.02
N ASN A 481 8.24 -0.53 44.01
CA ASN A 481 6.79 -0.56 43.79
C ASN A 481 6.35 -1.83 43.03
N CYS A 482 6.94 -2.98 43.35
CA CYS A 482 6.75 -4.21 42.58
C CYS A 482 5.93 -5.25 43.34
N TYR A 483 5.18 -6.04 42.59
CA TYR A 483 4.42 -7.18 43.08
C TYR A 483 4.93 -8.48 42.44
N GLY A 484 5.13 -9.52 43.24
CA GLY A 484 5.51 -10.84 42.73
C GLY A 484 4.69 -11.94 43.38
N GLN A 485 4.13 -12.85 42.59
CA GLN A 485 3.37 -14.00 43.07
C GLN A 485 3.84 -15.32 42.46
N SER A 486 4.05 -16.33 43.31
CA SER A 486 4.20 -17.72 42.92
C SER A 486 3.04 -18.55 43.47
N LEU A 487 2.30 -19.28 42.62
CA LEU A 487 1.19 -20.15 43.05
C LEU A 487 1.67 -21.52 43.59
N GLY A 488 2.97 -21.78 43.51
CA GLY A 488 3.57 -23.05 43.89
C GLY A 488 4.60 -22.89 44.99
N ALA A 489 5.73 -23.58 44.83
CA ALA A 489 6.84 -23.59 45.79
C ALA A 489 7.91 -22.51 45.52
N GLY A 490 7.75 -21.74 44.44
CA GLY A 490 8.71 -20.70 44.04
C GLY A 490 8.69 -19.47 44.96
N VAL A 491 9.57 -18.51 44.66
CA VAL A 491 9.63 -17.24 45.40
C VAL A 491 8.63 -16.25 44.82
N GLY A 492 7.84 -15.56 45.64
CA GLY A 492 6.95 -14.51 45.15
C GLY A 492 7.72 -13.39 44.45
N LEU A 493 8.62 -12.73 45.20
CA LEU A 493 9.52 -11.70 44.69
C LEU A 493 10.94 -11.89 45.22
N GLU A 494 11.94 -11.81 44.36
CA GLU A 494 13.36 -11.89 44.70
C GLU A 494 14.14 -10.70 44.12
N THR A 495 14.91 -9.99 44.95
CA THR A 495 15.74 -8.89 44.48
C THR A 495 16.91 -8.53 45.41
N SER A 496 17.99 -7.92 44.91
CA SER A 496 19.04 -7.41 45.82
C SER A 496 18.59 -6.23 46.68
N VAL A 497 17.82 -5.29 46.13
CA VAL A 497 17.30 -4.10 46.84
C VAL A 497 15.79 -4.00 46.64
N ALA A 498 15.00 -4.16 47.70
CA ALA A 498 13.54 -4.06 47.63
C ALA A 498 13.05 -2.74 48.24
N MET A 499 12.21 -1.98 47.53
CA MET A 499 11.56 -0.76 48.03
C MET A 499 10.07 -0.77 47.66
N ASN A 500 9.18 -0.66 48.64
CA ASN A 500 7.73 -0.71 48.44
C ASN A 500 7.29 -1.96 47.64
N CYS A 501 7.80 -3.13 48.02
CA CYS A 501 7.57 -4.38 47.31
C CYS A 501 6.68 -5.34 48.09
N TYR A 502 5.83 -6.09 47.39
CA TYR A 502 5.04 -7.16 47.98
C TYR A 502 5.30 -8.47 47.23
N GLY A 503 5.72 -9.50 47.95
CA GLY A 503 5.97 -10.83 47.43
C GLY A 503 5.07 -11.87 48.08
N LYS A 504 4.44 -12.73 47.30
CA LYS A 504 3.53 -13.79 47.76
C LYS A 504 3.90 -15.14 47.18
N SER A 505 3.92 -16.17 48.00
CA SER A 505 4.04 -17.55 47.54
C SER A 505 3.04 -18.45 48.25
N ASP A 506 2.51 -19.47 47.58
CA ASP A 506 1.56 -20.36 48.25
C ASP A 506 2.26 -21.33 49.21
N THR A 507 3.34 -21.97 48.76
CA THR A 507 4.10 -22.91 49.61
C THR A 507 5.57 -22.52 49.80
N GLY A 508 6.09 -21.63 48.95
CA GLY A 508 7.46 -21.14 48.96
C GLY A 508 7.69 -19.89 49.82
N ILE A 509 8.65 -19.06 49.40
CA ILE A 509 9.03 -17.82 50.10
C ILE A 509 8.28 -16.64 49.46
N GLY A 510 7.61 -15.82 50.25
CA GLY A 510 6.95 -14.62 49.73
C GLY A 510 7.91 -13.61 49.11
N LEU A 511 8.90 -13.14 49.89
CA LEU A 511 9.85 -12.10 49.48
C LEU A 511 11.28 -12.41 49.96
N THR A 512 12.25 -12.34 49.05
CA THR A 512 13.69 -12.52 49.32
C THR A 512 14.48 -11.28 48.91
N PHE A 513 15.39 -10.79 49.77
CA PHE A 513 16.29 -9.70 49.43
C PHE A 513 17.59 -9.63 50.22
N THR A 514 18.57 -8.89 49.68
CA THR A 514 19.85 -8.60 50.36
C THR A 514 19.79 -7.31 51.18
N LYS A 515 19.14 -6.26 50.65
CA LYS A 515 18.97 -4.95 51.30
C LYS A 515 17.51 -4.52 51.21
N VAL A 516 16.94 -4.10 52.33
CA VAL A 516 15.54 -3.67 52.41
C VAL A 516 15.46 -2.15 52.51
N GLY A 517 14.60 -1.56 51.67
CA GLY A 517 14.08 -0.22 51.84
C GLY A 517 12.69 -0.23 52.50
N PRO A 518 12.03 0.93 52.63
CA PRO A 518 10.75 1.02 53.34
C PRO A 518 9.62 0.25 52.62
N ASN A 519 8.62 -0.18 53.40
CA ASN A 519 7.32 -0.71 52.95
C ASN A 519 7.36 -2.02 52.15
N CYS A 520 8.20 -2.97 52.55
CA CYS A 520 8.31 -4.28 51.89
C CYS A 520 7.62 -5.40 52.71
N PHE A 521 6.88 -6.29 52.04
CA PHE A 521 6.09 -7.36 52.67
C PHE A 521 6.25 -8.70 51.92
N GLY A 522 6.38 -9.80 52.69
CA GLY A 522 6.39 -11.16 52.17
C GLY A 522 5.30 -12.02 52.80
N GLU A 523 4.51 -12.71 51.98
CA GLU A 523 3.40 -13.60 52.42
C GLU A 523 3.60 -15.04 51.94
N LYS A 524 3.30 -16.01 52.82
CA LYS A 524 3.14 -17.43 52.50
C LYS A 524 1.70 -17.87 52.86
N THR A 525 0.92 -18.43 51.94
CA THR A 525 -0.51 -18.76 52.22
C THR A 525 -0.72 -20.15 52.83
N GLY A 526 0.13 -21.13 52.51
CA GLY A 526 0.03 -22.53 52.94
C GLY A 526 0.63 -22.83 54.33
N GLY A 527 0.93 -21.82 55.14
CA GLY A 527 1.44 -21.95 56.51
C GLY A 527 1.42 -20.61 57.24
N SER A 528 1.26 -20.63 58.56
CA SER A 528 1.04 -19.46 59.44
C SER A 528 2.21 -18.46 59.58
N ASP A 529 3.14 -18.40 58.63
CA ASP A 529 4.41 -17.68 58.77
C ASP A 529 4.49 -16.46 57.84
N TYR A 530 4.38 -15.26 58.42
CA TYR A 530 4.68 -13.97 57.80
C TYR A 530 6.09 -13.52 58.15
N VAL A 531 6.72 -12.75 57.26
CA VAL A 531 8.17 -12.54 57.30
C VAL A 531 8.42 -11.00 57.00
N LEU A 532 9.04 -10.21 57.92
CA LEU A 532 9.49 -8.79 57.84
C LEU A 532 10.96 -8.46 58.36
N GLY A 533 11.96 -8.47 57.46
CA GLY A 533 13.36 -7.99 57.52
C GLY A 533 14.28 -8.53 58.64
N SER A 534 15.29 -9.38 58.41
CA SER A 534 16.55 -9.09 57.68
C SER A 534 17.17 -10.32 56.97
N GLY A 535 17.61 -10.20 55.71
CA GLY A 535 18.38 -11.22 54.95
C GLY A 535 17.61 -12.47 54.52
N GLN A 536 16.73 -12.94 55.39
CA GLN A 536 15.41 -13.50 55.12
C GLN A 536 14.50 -12.78 56.10
N ALA A 537 13.50 -12.13 55.58
CA ALA A 537 12.82 -11.07 56.27
C ALA A 537 11.76 -11.65 57.21
N GLY A 538 11.89 -11.90 58.54
CA GLY A 538 10.95 -12.54 59.55
C GLY A 538 10.03 -11.64 60.42
N PRO A 539 8.95 -12.12 61.09
CA PRO A 539 7.62 -11.47 61.35
C PRO A 539 7.53 -10.14 62.15
N LYS A 540 6.44 -9.37 61.91
CA LYS A 540 5.91 -8.34 62.85
C LYS A 540 4.39 -8.51 63.03
N ASN A 541 3.95 -8.89 64.23
CA ASN A 541 2.57 -8.69 64.65
C ASN A 541 2.35 -7.17 64.81
N LEU A 542 1.39 -6.61 64.08
CA LEU A 542 0.81 -5.32 64.46
C LEU A 542 -0.23 -5.58 65.57
N PRO A 543 -0.32 -4.72 66.61
CA PRO A 543 -1.38 -4.80 67.61
C PRO A 543 -2.78 -4.60 67.00
#